data_AF-A0A662USF6-F1
#
_entry.id   AF-A0A662USF6-F1
#
_cell.length_a   1.000
_cell.length_b   1.000
_cell.length_c   1.000
_cell.angle_alpha   90.00
_cell.angle_beta   90.00
_cell.angle_gamma   90.00
#
_symmetry.space_group_name_H-M   'P 1'
#
loop_
_entity.id
_entity.type
_entity.pdbx_description
1 polymer ?
#
loop_
_entity_poly.entity_id
_entity_poly.type
_entity_poly.pdbx_seq_one_letter_code
_entity_poly.pdbx_strand_id
1 'polypeptide(L)' 'MGLRRGKYMYVKVEDRKYVKVRVFKGRADSNPDKYVIVGKPVRRIPPTAKIIDIKELPDEVARKIASELYGFYE' A
#
# COMPACT_ATOMS: atom_id res chain seq x y z
N MET A 1 -22.72 0.77 12.63
CA MET A 1 -21.83 1.39 11.62
C MET A 1 -20.42 1.47 12.17
N GLY A 2 -19.48 0.63 11.70
CA GLY A 2 -18.11 0.63 12.19
C GLY A 2 -17.13 0.51 11.05
N LEU A 3 -16.68 1.63 10.49
CA LEU A 3 -15.53 1.64 9.59
C LEU A 3 -14.32 1.18 10.42
N ARG A 4 -13.97 -0.11 10.34
CA ARG A 4 -12.80 -0.72 10.98
C ARG A 4 -11.56 0.11 10.63
N ARG A 5 -11.12 0.99 11.54
CA ARG A 5 -9.92 1.82 11.43
C ARG A 5 -8.71 0.95 11.06
N GLY A 6 -7.97 1.31 10.02
CA GLY A 6 -6.77 0.59 9.58
C GLY A 6 -6.98 -0.52 8.55
N LYS A 7 -8.13 -0.55 7.86
CA LYS A 7 -8.34 -1.42 6.68
C LYS A 7 -7.60 -0.92 5.44
N TYR A 8 -7.33 0.38 5.35
CA TYR A 8 -6.63 1.00 4.22
C TYR A 8 -5.54 1.95 4.70
N MET A 9 -4.47 2.03 3.92
CA MET A 9 -3.37 2.99 4.05
C MET A 9 -2.92 3.45 2.66
N TYR A 10 -2.08 4.47 2.60
CA TYR A 10 -1.40 4.89 1.39
C TYR A 10 0.09 4.64 1.53
N VAL A 11 0.69 4.06 0.50
CA VAL A 11 2.13 3.83 0.44
C VAL A 11 2.74 4.88 -0.46
N LYS A 12 3.72 5.64 0.05
CA LYS A 12 4.50 6.57 -0.76
C LYS A 12 5.57 5.77 -1.51
N VAL A 13 5.47 5.80 -2.83
CA VAL A 13 6.34 5.01 -3.73
C VAL A 13 7.38 5.89 -4.41
N GLU A 14 7.03 7.15 -4.66
CA GLU A 14 7.87 8.17 -5.29
C GLU A 14 7.44 9.55 -4.78
N ASP A 15 8.16 10.60 -5.14
CA ASP A 15 7.77 11.97 -4.80
C ASP A 15 6.36 12.26 -5.34
N ARG A 16 5.45 12.62 -4.42
CA ARG A 16 4.03 12.91 -4.71
C ARG A 16 3.27 11.76 -5.40
N LYS A 17 3.72 10.51 -5.32
CA LYS A 17 3.02 9.33 -5.86
C LYS A 17 2.68 8.36 -4.74
N TYR A 18 1.38 8.08 -4.58
CA TYR A 18 0.85 7.28 -3.49
C TYR A 18 -0.03 6.15 -4.00
N VAL A 19 0.04 5.00 -3.37
CA VAL A 19 -0.76 3.83 -3.72
C VAL A 19 -1.65 3.45 -2.56
N LYS A 20 -2.93 3.32 -2.83
CA LYS A 20 -3.88 2.87 -1.82
C LYS A 20 -3.73 1.37 -1.63
N VAL A 21 -3.44 0.96 -0.40
CA VAL A 21 -3.24 -0.45 -0.03
C VAL A 21 -4.24 -0.82 1.05
N ARG A 22 -4.91 -1.96 0.87
CA ARG A 22 -5.77 -2.59 1.86
C ARG A 22 -4.91 -3.51 2.73
N VAL A 23 -5.07 -3.40 4.04
CA VAL A 23 -4.33 -4.19 5.03
C VAL A 23 -5.27 -5.15 5.76
N PHE A 24 -4.94 -6.43 5.72
CA PHE A 24 -5.69 -7.48 6.40
C PHE A 24 -5.11 -7.73 7.80
N LYS A 25 -5.78 -7.23 8.84
CA LYS A 25 -5.34 -7.38 10.24
C LYS A 25 -5.26 -8.83 10.76
N GLY A 26 -5.86 -9.78 10.07
CA GLY A 26 -5.82 -11.21 10.44
C GLY A 26 -4.62 -11.98 9.87
N ARG A 27 -3.70 -11.31 9.17
CA ARG A 27 -2.49 -11.91 8.58
C ARG A 27 -1.25 -11.37 9.29
N ALA A 28 -0.24 -12.22 9.45
CA ALA A 28 1.06 -11.86 9.99
C ALA A 28 1.70 -10.73 9.16
N ASP A 29 2.44 -9.82 9.80
CA ASP A 29 3.10 -8.70 9.11
C ASP A 29 4.12 -9.14 8.06
N SER A 30 4.70 -10.33 8.23
CA SER A 30 5.61 -10.95 7.25
C SER A 30 4.92 -11.46 5.99
N ASN A 31 3.58 -11.61 5.99
CA ASN A 31 2.89 -12.20 4.85
C ASN A 31 2.58 -11.14 3.78
N PRO A 32 3.09 -11.24 2.55
CA PRO A 32 2.83 -10.25 1.49
C PRO A 32 1.34 -10.15 1.13
N ASP A 33 0.59 -11.24 1.30
CA ASP A 33 -0.86 -11.31 1.14
C ASP A 33 -1.64 -10.44 2.15
N LYS A 34 -0.99 -9.91 3.18
CA LYS A 34 -1.57 -8.93 4.09
C LYS A 34 -1.87 -7.61 3.38
N TYR A 35 -1.11 -7.27 2.37
CA TYR A 35 -1.15 -5.99 1.66
C TYR A 35 -1.67 -6.19 0.24
N VAL A 36 -2.86 -5.65 -0.04
CA VAL A 36 -3.48 -5.72 -1.36
C VAL A 36 -3.59 -4.32 -1.93
N ILE A 37 -2.99 -4.10 -3.10
CA ILE A 37 -3.09 -2.84 -3.83
C ILE A 37 -4.52 -2.64 -4.28
N VAL A 38 -5.06 -1.44 -4.05
CA VAL A 38 -6.43 -1.09 -4.40
C VAL A 38 -6.41 0.12 -5.33
N GLY A 39 -6.41 -0.17 -6.63
CA GLY A 39 -6.51 0.83 -7.69
C GLY A 39 -5.16 1.43 -8.09
N LYS A 40 -5.24 2.45 -8.95
CA LYS A 40 -4.08 3.11 -9.56
C LYS A 40 -3.37 4.04 -8.57
N PRO A 41 -2.06 4.29 -8.77
CA PRO A 41 -1.35 5.33 -8.01
C PRO A 41 -2.02 6.69 -8.19
N VAL A 42 -2.17 7.41 -7.09
CA VAL A 42 -2.76 8.75 -7.03
C VAL A 42 -1.73 9.74 -6.50
N ARG A 43 -1.82 10.98 -7.00
CA ARG A 43 -0.99 12.08 -6.50
C ARG A 43 -1.61 12.80 -5.30
N ARG A 44 -2.94 12.77 -5.20
CA ARG A 44 -3.70 13.44 -4.15
C ARG A 44 -4.29 12.39 -3.22
N ILE A 45 -3.96 12.52 -1.93
CA ILE A 45 -4.45 11.65 -0.86
C ILE A 45 -5.32 12.44 0.12
N PRO A 46 -6.21 11.78 0.88
CA PRO A 46 -6.93 12.42 1.96
C PRO A 46 -5.93 12.89 3.06
N PRO A 47 -6.11 14.08 3.65
CA PRO A 47 -5.19 14.60 4.67
C PRO A 47 -5.18 13.76 5.96
N THR A 48 -6.25 13.03 6.24
CA THR A 48 -6.39 12.16 7.41
C THR A 48 -5.97 10.70 7.14
N ALA A 49 -5.47 10.41 5.94
CA ALA A 49 -5.07 9.05 5.58
C ALA A 49 -3.72 8.69 6.19
N LYS A 50 -3.57 7.42 6.63
CA LYS A 50 -2.28 6.90 7.07
C LYS A 50 -1.37 6.72 5.86
N ILE A 51 -0.21 7.38 5.89
CA ILE A 51 0.83 7.27 4.86
C ILE A 51 2.00 6.47 5.47
N ILE A 52 2.60 5.59 4.68
CA ILE A 52 3.82 4.87 5.02
C ILE A 52 4.78 4.91 3.83
N ASP A 53 6.07 5.03 4.08
CA ASP A 53 7.06 4.96 3.02
C ASP A 53 7.27 3.50 2.59
N ILE A 54 7.48 3.27 1.29
CA ILE A 54 7.70 1.91 0.76
C ILE A 54 8.90 1.21 1.44
N LYS A 55 9.86 1.98 1.95
CA LYS A 55 11.06 1.49 2.68
C LYS A 55 10.75 0.94 4.07
N GLU A 56 9.61 1.31 4.67
CA GLU A 56 9.16 0.79 5.96
C GLU A 56 8.34 -0.50 5.82
N LEU A 57 8.00 -0.88 4.58
CA LEU A 57 7.31 -2.13 4.31
C LEU A 57 8.31 -3.29 4.18
N PRO A 58 7.90 -4.53 4.50
CA PRO A 58 8.70 -5.71 4.22
C PRO A 58 9.09 -5.79 2.74
N ASP A 59 10.29 -6.29 2.45
CA ASP A 59 10.86 -6.34 1.10
C ASP A 59 9.93 -7.00 0.07
N GLU A 60 9.27 -8.10 0.44
CA GLU A 60 8.32 -8.80 -0.45
C GLU A 60 7.13 -7.92 -0.83
N VAL A 61 6.60 -7.14 0.11
CA VAL A 61 5.47 -6.22 -0.11
C VAL A 61 5.92 -5.05 -0.97
N ALA A 62 7.07 -4.44 -0.63
CA ALA A 62 7.67 -3.35 -1.38
C ALA A 62 7.91 -3.76 -2.85
N ARG A 63 8.49 -4.95 -3.06
CA ARG A 63 8.76 -5.50 -4.40
C ARG A 63 7.47 -5.74 -5.19
N LYS A 64 6.44 -6.30 -4.57
CA LYS A 64 5.12 -6.48 -5.21
C LYS A 64 4.50 -5.15 -5.63
N ILE A 65 4.54 -4.15 -4.75
CA ILE A 65 4.03 -2.80 -5.03
C ILE A 65 4.82 -2.15 -6.16
N ALA A 66 6.15 -2.22 -6.13
CA ALA A 66 6.99 -1.70 -7.20
C ALA A 66 6.70 -2.41 -8.54
N SER A 67 6.60 -3.74 -8.54
CA SER A 67 6.30 -4.55 -9.73
C SER A 67 4.98 -4.15 -10.38
N GLU A 68 3.91 -4.01 -9.57
CA GLU A 68 2.58 -3.64 -10.03
C GLU A 68 2.48 -2.19 -10.54
N LEU A 69 3.36 -1.30 -10.07
CA LEU A 69 3.33 0.13 -10.45
C LEU A 69 4.19 0.47 -11.64
N TYR A 70 5.37 -0.13 -11.70
CA TYR A 70 6.31 0.09 -12.79
C TYR A 70 6.04 -0.87 -13.95
N GLY A 71 5.11 -1.82 -13.77
CA GLY A 71 4.64 -2.70 -14.81
C GLY A 71 5.82 -3.41 -15.45
N PHE A 72 6.35 -4.44 -14.79
CA PHE A 72 7.12 -5.42 -15.53
C PHE A 72 6.18 -6.02 -16.58
N TYR A 73 6.25 -5.46 -17.79
CA TYR A 73 6.08 -6.19 -19.02
C TYR A 73 7.03 -7.39 -18.92
N GLU A 74 6.41 -8.57 -18.82
CA GLU A 74 7.06 -9.82 -19.20
C GLU A 74 7.47 -9.75 -20.68
#